data_AF-A0A849VCE7-F1
#
_entry.id   AF-A0A849VCE7-F1
#
_cell.length_a   1.000
_cell.length_b   1.000
_cell.length_c   1.000
_cell.angle_alpha   90.00
_cell.angle_beta   90.00
_cell.angle_gamma   90.00
#
_symmetry.space_group_name_H-M   'P 1'
#
loop_
_entity.id
_entity.type
_entity.pdbx_description
1 polymer ?
#
loop_
_entity_poly.entity_id
_entity_poly.type
_entity_poly.pdbx_seq_one_letter_code
_entity_poly.pdbx_strand_id
1 'polypeptide(L)'
;MSPEQENLLFQSIGQIQATQTAILKEVTTIKNDLTKRVDGIEQRVEKVETQVTKNRIKMAGIGGATSLAVAIAVEILKIKTGG
;
A
#
# COMPACT_ATOMS: atom_id res chain seq x y z
N MET A 1 44.06 14.82 35.64
CA MET A 1 42.93 13.92 35.93
C MET A 1 43.40 12.91 36.95
N SER A 2 42.58 12.53 37.92
CA SER A 2 42.94 11.42 38.81
C SER A 2 42.75 10.09 38.08
N PRO A 3 43.50 9.03 38.45
CA PRO A 3 43.30 7.68 37.88
C PRO A 3 41.86 7.18 37.99
N GLU A 4 41.14 7.63 39.01
CA GLU A 4 39.72 7.31 39.24
C GLU A 4 38.79 7.97 38.21
N GLN A 5 39.04 9.24 37.86
CA GLN A 5 38.33 9.93 36.79
C GLN A 5 38.56 9.28 35.42
N GLU A 6 39.77 8.77 35.19
CA GLU A 6 40.14 8.08 33.95
C GLU A 6 39.41 6.74 33.82
N ASN A 7 39.35 5.95 34.90
CA ASN A 7 38.60 4.69 34.93
C ASN A 7 37.09 4.89 34.70
N LEU A 8 36.49 5.92 35.29
CA LEU A 8 35.08 6.27 35.08
C LEU A 8 34.81 6.67 33.62
N LEU A 9 35.72 7.43 33.02
CA LEU A 9 35.63 7.80 31.61
C LEU A 9 35.68 6.57 30.70
N PHE A 10 36.59 5.62 30.96
CA PHE A 10 36.67 4.37 30.20
C PHE A 10 35.39 3.54 30.30
N GLN A 11 34.79 3.42 31.50
CA GLN A 11 33.52 2.73 31.68
C GLN A 11 32.38 3.42 30.92
N SER A 12 32.31 4.75 30.98
CA SER A 12 31.31 5.53 30.26
C SER A 12 31.43 5.36 28.75
N ILE A 13 32.65 5.40 28.21
CA ILE A 13 32.91 5.16 26.78
C ILE A 13 32.47 3.75 26.38
N GLY A 14 32.76 2.74 27.19
CA GLY A 14 32.32 1.36 26.94
C GLY A 14 30.80 1.24 26.88
N GLN A 15 30.08 1.86 27.83
CA GLN A 15 28.62 1.88 27.85
C GLN A 15 28.03 2.63 26.64
N ILE A 16 28.64 3.76 26.25
CA ILE A 16 28.22 4.53 25.07
C ILE A 16 28.40 3.69 23.81
N GLN A 17 29.52 3.00 23.65
CA GLN A 17 29.77 2.14 22.48
C GLN A 17 28.78 0.97 22.39
N ALA A 18 28.47 0.34 23.53
CA ALA A 18 27.46 -0.72 23.60
C ALA A 18 26.08 -0.19 23.19
N THR A 19 25.71 1.00 23.71
CA THR A 19 24.43 1.65 23.40
C THR A 19 24.34 2.04 21.93
N GLN A 20 25.40 2.62 21.35
CA GLN A 20 25.45 2.97 19.93
C GLN A 20 25.30 1.74 19.02
N THR A 21 25.92 0.62 19.40
CA THR A 21 25.79 -0.65 18.68
C THR A 21 24.35 -1.17 18.71
N ALA A 22 23.69 -1.10 19.87
CA ALA A 22 22.29 -1.48 20.01
C ALA A 22 21.37 -0.59 19.17
N ILE A 23 21.56 0.74 19.22
CA ILE A 23 20.80 1.71 18.42
C ILE A 23 20.95 1.41 16.94
N LEU A 24 22.18 1.18 16.44
CA LEU A 24 22.42 0.87 15.04
C LEU A 24 21.69 -0.40 14.59
N LYS A 25 21.66 -1.42 15.45
CA LYS A 25 20.93 -2.67 15.20
C LYS A 25 19.42 -2.45 15.15
N GLU A 26 18.88 -1.66 16.08
CA GLU A 26 17.45 -1.32 16.10
C GLU A 26 17.05 -0.51 14.86
N VAL A 27 17.83 0.51 14.50
CA VAL A 27 17.60 1.32 13.28
C VAL A 27 17.63 0.45 12.03
N THR A 28 18.56 -0.51 11.95
CA THR A 28 18.63 -1.45 10.82
C THR A 28 17.40 -2.34 10.76
N THR A 29 16.93 -2.83 11.91
CA THR A 29 15.69 -3.62 12.00
C THR A 29 14.48 -2.80 11.56
N ILE A 30 14.33 -1.58 12.08
CA ILE A 30 13.25 -0.65 11.72
C ILE A 30 13.26 -0.38 10.22
N LYS A 31 14.43 -0.12 9.63
CA LYS A 31 14.57 0.08 8.18
C LYS A 31 14.04 -1.12 7.41
N ASN A 32 14.48 -2.33 7.75
CA ASN A 32 14.07 -3.54 7.06
C ASN A 32 12.56 -3.81 7.18
N ASP A 33 11.99 -3.56 8.35
CA ASP A 33 10.56 -3.74 8.58
C ASP A 33 9.73 -2.69 7.82
N LEU A 34 10.20 -1.43 7.76
CA LEU A 34 9.57 -0.39 6.97
C LEU A 34 9.62 -0.72 5.48
N THR A 35 10.77 -1.16 4.95
CA THR A 35 10.89 -1.60 3.55
C THR A 35 9.87 -2.68 3.22
N LYS A 36 9.80 -3.76 4.01
CA LYS A 36 8.80 -4.83 3.80
C LYS A 36 7.36 -4.34 3.84
N ARG A 37 7.05 -3.40 4.75
CA ARG A 37 5.70 -2.83 4.86
C ARG A 37 5.36 -1.96 3.65
N VAL A 38 6.31 -1.18 3.15
CA VAL A 38 6.13 -0.35 1.95
C VAL A 38 5.91 -1.25 0.74
N ASP A 39 6.77 -2.24 0.50
CA ASP A 39 6.64 -3.19 -0.61
C ASP A 39 5.27 -3.91 -0.58
N GLY A 40 4.83 -4.33 0.62
CA GLY A 40 3.52 -4.95 0.80
C GLY A 40 2.34 -4.01 0.55
N ILE A 41 2.49 -2.71 0.85
CA ILE A 41 1.47 -1.69 0.55
C ILE A 41 1.41 -1.44 -0.96
N GLU A 42 2.56 -1.29 -1.63
CA GLU A 42 2.63 -1.09 -3.08
C GLU A 42 1.91 -2.21 -3.84
N GLN A 43 2.19 -3.48 -3.51
CA GLN A 43 1.50 -4.63 -4.10
C GLN A 43 -0.03 -4.61 -3.88
N ARG A 44 -0.47 -4.19 -2.68
CA ARG A 44 -1.89 -4.08 -2.36
C ARG A 44 -2.56 -2.97 -3.15
N VAL A 45 -1.88 -1.83 -3.33
CA VAL A 45 -2.37 -0.70 -4.14
C VAL A 45 -2.50 -1.13 -5.59
N GLU A 46 -1.47 -1.74 -6.18
CA GLU A 46 -1.50 -2.23 -7.57
C GLU A 46 -2.66 -3.22 -7.80
N LYS A 47 -2.89 -4.13 -6.84
CA LYS A 47 -4.02 -5.07 -6.88
C LYS A 47 -5.36 -4.34 -6.84
N VAL A 48 -5.51 -3.33 -5.99
CA VAL A 48 -6.73 -2.53 -5.90
C VAL A 48 -6.97 -1.76 -7.19
N GLU A 49 -5.95 -1.09 -7.74
CA GLU A 49 -6.05 -0.36 -9.00
C GLU A 49 -6.47 -1.27 -10.16
N THR A 50 -5.89 -2.47 -10.23
CA THR A 50 -6.26 -3.49 -11.21
C THR A 50 -7.73 -3.90 -11.07
N GLN A 51 -8.20 -4.14 -9.84
CA GLN A 51 -9.58 -4.55 -9.59
C GLN A 51 -10.57 -3.41 -9.87
N VAL A 52 -10.23 -2.17 -9.50
CA VAL A 52 -11.04 -0.98 -9.82
C VAL A 52 -11.15 -0.81 -11.34
N THR A 53 -10.05 -1.00 -12.07
CA THR A 53 -10.03 -0.93 -13.54
C THR A 53 -10.91 -2.00 -14.16
N LYS A 54 -10.77 -3.27 -13.72
CA LYS A 54 -11.63 -4.38 -14.16
C LYS A 54 -13.10 -4.10 -13.88
N ASN A 55 -13.43 -3.58 -12.69
CA ASN A 55 -14.79 -3.24 -12.32
C ASN A 55 -15.36 -2.12 -13.18
N ARG A 56 -14.58 -1.07 -13.48
CA ARG A 56 -14.98 0.01 -14.40
C ARG A 56 -15.27 -0.52 -15.80
N ILE A 57 -14.40 -1.38 -16.34
CA ILE A 57 -14.61 -2.01 -17.66
C ILE A 57 -15.89 -2.87 -17.64
N LYS A 58 -16.08 -3.68 -16.60
CA LYS A 58 -17.29 -4.50 -16.45
C LYS A 58 -18.56 -3.66 -16.37
N MET A 59 -18.55 -2.58 -15.58
CA MET A 59 -19.67 -1.66 -15.46
C MET A 59 -19.98 -0.94 -16.77
N ALA A 60 -18.96 -0.50 -17.51
CA ALA A 60 -19.14 0.09 -18.83
C ALA A 60 -19.77 -0.90 -19.81
N GLY A 61 -19.32 -2.16 -19.81
CA GLY A 61 -19.92 -3.23 -20.62
C GLY A 61 -21.38 -3.50 -20.25
N ILE A 62 -21.69 -3.58 -18.95
CA ILE A 62 -23.08 -3.76 -18.49
C ILE A 62 -23.94 -2.56 -18.86
N GLY A 63 -23.48 -1.33 -18.60
CA GLY A 63 -24.22 -0.10 -18.90
C GLY A 63 -24.47 0.07 -20.40
N GLY A 64 -23.47 -0.22 -21.24
CA GLY A 64 -23.62 -0.22 -22.70
C GLY A 64 -24.59 -1.29 -23.20
N ALA A 65 -24.46 -2.53 -22.71
CA ALA A 65 -25.34 -3.63 -23.14
C ALA A 65 -26.79 -3.46 -22.65
N THR A 66 -26.99 -3.03 -21.41
CA THR A 66 -28.33 -2.79 -20.85
C THR A 66 -29.00 -1.59 -21.50
N SER A 67 -28.30 -0.48 -21.71
CA SER A 67 -28.88 0.67 -22.42
C SER A 67 -29.26 0.33 -23.86
N LEU A 68 -28.42 -0.43 -24.58
CA LEU A 68 -28.74 -0.91 -25.93
C LEU A 68 -29.95 -1.86 -25.92
N ALA A 69 -30.00 -2.82 -25.00
CA ALA A 69 -31.11 -3.76 -24.90
C ALA A 69 -32.44 -3.05 -24.59
N VAL A 70 -32.42 -2.05 -23.70
CA VAL A 70 -33.59 -1.22 -23.40
C VAL A 70 -34.02 -0.41 -24.62
N ALA A 71 -33.08 0.21 -25.35
CA ALA A 71 -33.41 0.95 -26.58
C ALA A 71 -34.08 0.06 -27.63
N ILE A 72 -33.54 -1.14 -27.88
CA ILE A 72 -34.11 -2.13 -28.80
C ILE A 72 -35.51 -2.55 -28.33
N ALA A 73 -35.68 -2.86 -27.03
CA ALA A 73 -36.98 -3.26 -26.49
C ALA A 73 -38.04 -2.15 -26.64
N VAL A 74 -37.65 -0.89 -26.42
CA VAL A 74 -38.52 0.29 -26.62
C VAL A 74 -38.92 0.45 -28.09
N GLU A 75 -37.99 0.30 -29.04
CA GLU A 75 -38.30 0.36 -30.47
C GLU A 75 -39.23 -0.77 -30.92
N ILE A 76 -38.98 -2.01 -30.48
CA ILE A 76 -39.86 -3.16 -30.77
C ILE A 76 -41.26 -2.93 -30.21
N LEU A 77 -41.37 -2.40 -28.99
CA LEU A 77 -42.66 -2.07 -28.38
C LEU A 77 -43.40 -0.99 -29.20
N LYS A 78 -42.71 0.08 -29.62
CA LYS A 78 -43.31 1.12 -30.49
C LYS A 78 -43.85 0.53 -31.79
N ILE A 79 -43.10 -0.36 -32.45
CA ILE A 79 -43.57 -1.05 -33.67
C ILE A 79 -44.80 -1.92 -33.38
N LYS A 80 -44.81 -2.65 -32.26
CA LYS A 80 -45.91 -3.57 -31.91
C LYS A 80 -47.19 -2.84 -31.47
N THR A 81 -47.06 -1.70 -30.81
CA THR A 81 -48.23 -0.91 -30.34
C THR A 81 -48.74 0.09 -31.37
N GLY A 82 -48.19 0.08 -32.59
CA GLY A 82 -48.63 0.96 -33.67
C GLY A 82 -48.25 2.42 -33.45
N GLY A 83 -46.96 2.67 -33.19
CA GLY A 83 -46.39 4.02 -33.34
C GLY A 83 -46.52 4.57 -34.75
#